data_AF-A0A5R2NSQ9-F1
#
_entry.id   AF-A0A5R2NSQ9-F1
#
_cell.length_a   1.000
_cell.length_b   1.000
_cell.length_c   1.000
_cell.angle_alpha   90.00
_cell.angle_beta   90.00
_cell.angle_gamma   90.00
#
_symmetry.space_group_name_H-M   'P 1'
#
loop_
_entity.id
_entity.type
_entity.pdbx_description
1 polymer ?
#
loop_
_entity_poly.entity_id
_entity_poly.type
_entity_poly.pdbx_seq_one_letter_code
_entity_poly.pdbx_strand_id
1 'polypeptide(L)'
;MTGSIWSWSTTAASNGSADGNIDAAEGMPPSAVNDSMRQIMGREAEFLADTGGALAVGGTANAITVTANSAFTAYANNLQLGLRIASDNAAGGVTLNANGLGNKAIRIMAASGETDPPAGALKAGCIANLCYGTSFNSAAGAWMLINPVVDVPNLVTLSSTQTLSNKTLASPAMTGNPTAPTAAPGDNDTSVATTAFVAAAISPLATTSALNTGLAGKLATTSAPTNASRKNLKIVTSSVTAGTITADQLVLEDGSGVPFRATSVSVSYATGTSGANGLDTGSITASNWYYEWVIYNGTTVAALLSLSSTAPTMPSGYTFKARVGAVYYDSGAKLRFKIQYDRRAQIVVGTNPTTTLIAASGTSGSPTTPTWTAVAVGTLVPATASTIRVALSGFSSGPTTYIIAAPNNSYGAATSSSNPPPLQAAVKNGGEAIGIYSTVQGEFFLESTNIYYASAAPASALAVLGWEDNI
;
A
#
# COMPACT_ATOMS: atom_id res chain seq x y z
N MET A 1 -80.50 42.15 45.72
CA MET A 1 -79.25 41.43 45.41
C MET A 1 -78.44 42.35 44.52
N THR A 2 -77.18 42.60 44.86
CA THR A 2 -76.27 43.31 43.94
C THR A 2 -76.08 42.41 42.73
N GLY A 3 -76.64 42.78 41.57
CA GLY A 3 -76.45 42.01 40.35
C GLY A 3 -74.98 42.00 39.95
N SER A 4 -74.61 41.11 39.05
CA SER A 4 -73.28 41.10 38.44
C SER A 4 -73.47 41.17 36.93
N ILE A 5 -72.57 41.83 36.19
CA ILE A 5 -72.66 41.88 34.73
C ILE A 5 -72.68 40.48 34.09
N TRP A 6 -72.09 39.49 34.78
CA TRP A 6 -72.07 38.09 34.36
C TRP A 6 -73.41 37.36 34.46
N SER A 7 -74.42 37.93 35.13
CA SER A 7 -75.77 37.35 35.22
C SER A 7 -76.77 37.95 34.22
N TRP A 8 -76.34 38.85 33.35
CA TRP A 8 -77.21 39.46 32.33
C TRP A 8 -77.52 38.48 31.19
N SER A 9 -78.74 38.57 30.67
CA SER A 9 -79.26 37.76 29.56
C SER A 9 -79.06 38.46 28.23
N THR A 10 -78.85 37.69 27.15
CA THR A 10 -78.96 38.20 25.77
C THR A 10 -80.41 38.49 25.36
N THR A 11 -81.39 38.02 26.14
CA THR A 11 -82.81 38.34 25.95
C THR A 11 -83.15 39.62 26.72
N ALA A 12 -83.37 40.72 26.00
CA ALA A 12 -83.59 42.05 26.60
C ALA A 12 -84.70 42.07 27.65
N ALA A 13 -85.84 41.39 27.40
CA ALA A 13 -86.97 41.33 28.33
C ALA A 13 -86.64 40.65 29.67
N SER A 14 -85.57 39.84 29.73
CA SER A 14 -85.15 39.14 30.96
C SER A 14 -84.22 39.98 31.84
N ASN A 15 -83.79 41.17 31.41
CA ASN A 15 -82.83 41.99 32.14
C ASN A 15 -83.47 43.02 33.07
N GLY A 16 -84.79 43.22 33.02
CA GLY A 16 -85.48 44.24 33.82
C GLY A 16 -85.34 44.11 35.34
N SER A 17 -84.92 42.94 35.84
CA SER A 17 -84.65 42.67 37.26
C SER A 17 -83.30 41.97 37.51
N ALA A 18 -82.43 41.92 36.50
CA ALA A 18 -81.15 41.20 36.57
C ALA A 18 -80.13 41.88 37.51
N ASP A 19 -80.28 43.17 37.76
CA ASP A 19 -79.52 43.91 38.77
C ASP A 19 -80.47 44.80 39.58
N GLY A 20 -80.47 44.64 40.91
CA GLY A 20 -81.33 45.43 41.79
C GLY A 20 -81.04 46.94 41.78
N ASN A 21 -79.91 47.36 41.22
CA ASN A 21 -79.52 48.76 41.07
C ASN A 21 -79.78 49.32 39.66
N ILE A 22 -80.29 48.50 38.71
CA ILE A 22 -80.62 48.91 37.35
C ILE A 22 -82.12 48.65 37.14
N ASP A 23 -82.92 49.71 37.19
CA ASP A 23 -84.35 49.65 36.86
C ASP A 23 -84.50 49.93 35.36
N ALA A 24 -84.41 48.86 34.55
CA ALA A 24 -84.57 48.92 33.10
C ALA A 24 -85.95 48.38 32.65
N ALA A 25 -86.97 48.53 33.49
CA ALA A 25 -88.33 48.11 33.16
C ALA A 25 -88.94 48.97 32.04
N GLU A 26 -89.83 48.37 31.24
CA GLU A 26 -90.58 49.08 30.21
C GLU A 26 -91.49 50.14 30.84
N GLY A 27 -91.46 51.38 30.30
CA GLY A 27 -92.29 52.49 30.79
C GLY A 27 -91.73 53.27 31.99
N MET A 28 -90.43 53.13 32.31
CA MET A 28 -89.81 53.85 33.44
C MET A 28 -89.82 55.39 33.30
N PRO A 29 -89.90 56.14 34.42
CA PRO A 29 -89.87 57.60 34.38
C PRO A 29 -88.50 58.14 33.93
N PRO A 30 -88.43 59.27 33.20
CA PRO A 30 -87.17 59.81 32.66
C PRO A 30 -86.04 59.99 33.68
N SER A 31 -86.34 60.25 34.96
CA SER A 31 -85.35 60.38 36.02
C SER A 31 -84.67 59.05 36.39
N ALA A 32 -85.39 57.92 36.34
CA ALA A 32 -84.84 56.60 36.65
C ALA A 32 -83.91 56.10 35.54
N VAL A 33 -84.17 56.49 34.28
CA VAL A 33 -83.32 56.17 33.13
C VAL A 33 -81.87 56.63 33.37
N ASN A 34 -81.69 57.86 33.85
CA ASN A 34 -80.37 58.43 34.10
C ASN A 34 -79.58 57.64 35.16
N ASP A 35 -80.24 57.21 36.24
CA ASP A 35 -79.60 56.45 37.31
C ASP A 35 -79.23 55.03 36.85
N SER A 36 -80.14 54.37 36.12
CA SER A 36 -79.89 53.06 35.48
C SER A 36 -78.72 53.13 34.48
N MET A 37 -78.65 54.17 33.64
CA MET A 37 -77.52 54.33 32.70
C MET A 37 -76.18 54.52 33.40
N ARG A 38 -76.11 55.34 34.46
CA ARG A 38 -74.86 55.50 35.23
C ARG A 38 -74.45 54.19 35.91
N GLN A 39 -75.40 53.42 36.40
CA GLN A 39 -75.12 52.12 36.98
C GLN A 39 -74.64 51.11 35.92
N ILE A 40 -75.21 51.11 34.72
CA ILE A 40 -74.71 50.30 33.58
C ILE A 40 -73.26 50.66 33.26
N MET A 41 -72.92 51.94 33.16
CA MET A 41 -71.53 52.39 32.96
C MET A 41 -70.60 51.89 34.09
N GLY A 42 -71.09 51.86 35.33
CA GLY A 42 -70.37 51.28 36.47
C GLY A 42 -70.11 49.78 36.33
N ARG A 43 -71.09 49.01 35.83
CA ARG A 43 -70.94 47.57 35.55
C ARG A 43 -70.00 47.27 34.40
N GLU A 44 -70.00 48.11 33.36
CA GLU A 44 -69.02 48.01 32.28
C GLU A 44 -67.60 48.31 32.78
N ALA A 45 -67.43 49.32 33.64
CA ALA A 45 -66.14 49.60 34.27
C ALA A 45 -65.67 48.46 35.20
N GLU A 46 -66.60 47.82 35.92
CA GLU A 46 -66.35 46.62 36.74
C GLU A 46 -65.87 45.44 35.88
N PHE A 47 -66.53 45.18 34.74
CA PHE A 47 -66.09 44.18 33.77
C PHE A 47 -64.68 44.47 33.24
N LEU A 48 -64.39 45.72 32.88
CA LEU A 48 -63.07 46.14 32.44
C LEU A 48 -62.01 45.96 33.54
N ALA A 49 -62.35 46.25 34.80
CA ALA A 49 -61.44 46.07 35.93
C ALA A 49 -61.12 44.59 36.19
N ASP A 50 -62.11 43.71 36.01
CA ASP A 50 -61.94 42.27 36.22
C ASP A 50 -61.21 41.57 35.08
N THR A 51 -61.44 41.98 33.84
CA THR A 51 -60.83 41.37 32.65
C THR A 51 -59.50 42.02 32.25
N GLY A 52 -59.25 43.25 32.70
CA GLY A 52 -58.10 44.08 32.28
C GLY A 52 -56.74 43.65 32.83
N GLY A 53 -56.65 42.64 33.69
CA GLY A 53 -55.36 42.11 34.17
C GLY A 53 -54.78 42.79 35.41
N ALA A 54 -55.53 43.71 36.03
CA ALA A 54 -55.09 44.50 37.19
C ALA A 54 -55.38 43.83 38.54
N LEU A 55 -56.13 42.71 38.55
CA LEU A 55 -56.47 41.99 39.78
C LEU A 55 -55.22 41.38 40.40
N ALA A 56 -54.77 41.94 41.53
CA ALA A 56 -53.65 41.42 42.29
C ALA A 56 -54.07 40.12 43.00
N VAL A 57 -53.32 39.05 42.78
CA VAL A 57 -53.57 37.75 43.41
C VAL A 57 -52.88 37.64 44.78
N GLY A 58 -53.49 36.87 45.68
CA GLY A 58 -52.89 36.39 46.92
C GLY A 58 -52.64 34.88 46.89
N GLY A 59 -52.30 34.32 48.06
CA GLY A 59 -52.09 32.89 48.23
C GLY A 59 -50.67 32.43 47.88
N THR A 60 -50.55 31.15 47.49
CA THR A 60 -49.28 30.55 47.06
C THR A 60 -49.25 30.37 45.55
N ALA A 61 -48.08 30.00 45.01
CA ALA A 61 -47.87 29.77 43.59
C ALA A 61 -48.88 28.80 42.93
N ASN A 62 -49.36 27.77 43.66
CA ASN A 62 -50.33 26.79 43.15
C ASN A 62 -51.72 26.90 43.81
N ALA A 63 -51.89 27.76 44.81
CA ALA A 63 -53.17 28.01 45.46
C ALA A 63 -53.45 29.52 45.47
N ILE A 64 -53.94 29.99 44.32
CA ILE A 64 -54.14 31.40 44.03
C ILE A 64 -55.49 31.86 44.58
N THR A 65 -55.52 33.02 45.22
CA THR A 65 -56.77 33.67 45.67
C THR A 65 -56.92 35.03 45.01
N VAL A 66 -58.15 35.43 44.71
CA VAL A 66 -58.44 36.76 44.17
C VAL A 66 -59.81 37.25 44.65
N THR A 67 -59.92 38.55 44.91
CA THR A 67 -61.19 39.25 45.07
C THR A 67 -61.43 40.04 43.78
N ALA A 68 -62.41 39.61 42.99
CA ALA A 68 -62.86 40.34 41.81
C ALA A 68 -63.66 41.57 42.23
N ASN A 69 -63.73 42.57 41.35
CA ASN A 69 -64.63 43.72 41.53
C ASN A 69 -66.08 43.27 41.36
N SER A 70 -66.35 42.35 40.42
CA SER A 70 -67.64 41.69 40.24
C SER A 70 -68.06 40.87 41.46
N ALA A 71 -69.20 41.23 42.06
CA ALA A 71 -69.81 40.51 43.18
C ALA A 71 -70.58 39.23 42.74
N PHE A 72 -70.01 38.42 41.84
CA PHE A 72 -70.63 37.13 41.49
C PHE A 72 -70.57 36.15 42.67
N THR A 73 -71.65 35.40 42.87
CA THR A 73 -71.85 34.51 44.03
C THR A 73 -71.75 33.02 43.69
N ALA A 74 -71.58 32.68 42.41
CA ALA A 74 -71.41 31.32 41.94
C ALA A 74 -70.54 31.29 40.67
N TYR A 75 -69.84 30.18 40.44
CA TYR A 75 -69.14 29.97 39.19
C TYR A 75 -70.11 29.51 38.08
N ALA A 76 -70.16 30.27 36.99
CA ALA A 76 -70.98 30.00 35.82
C ALA A 76 -70.13 30.14 34.55
N ASN A 77 -70.60 29.53 33.46
CA ASN A 77 -69.95 29.66 32.15
C ASN A 77 -69.83 31.13 31.74
N ASN A 78 -68.79 31.43 30.97
CA ASN A 78 -68.47 32.76 30.44
C ASN A 78 -67.87 33.76 31.44
N LEU A 79 -67.70 33.41 32.73
CA LEU A 79 -66.93 34.24 33.65
C LEU A 79 -65.48 34.37 33.17
N GLN A 80 -64.95 35.59 33.10
CA GLN A 80 -63.56 35.85 32.74
C GLN A 80 -62.87 36.72 33.77
N LEU A 81 -61.60 36.42 34.05
CA LEU A 81 -60.76 37.19 34.95
C LEU A 81 -59.36 37.37 34.34
N GLY A 82 -58.83 38.58 34.42
CA GLY A 82 -57.45 38.92 34.12
C GLY A 82 -56.68 39.12 35.42
N LEU A 83 -55.78 38.20 35.74
CA LEU A 83 -55.03 38.19 37.00
C LEU A 83 -53.60 38.66 36.80
N ARG A 84 -53.09 39.48 37.73
CA ARG A 84 -51.66 39.78 37.83
C ARG A 84 -50.98 38.74 38.72
N ILE A 85 -50.19 37.85 38.12
CA ILE A 85 -49.58 36.72 38.83
C ILE A 85 -48.43 37.18 39.72
N ALA A 86 -48.43 36.76 40.99
CA ALA A 86 -47.44 37.16 41.99
C ALA A 86 -46.16 36.30 41.95
N SER A 87 -46.30 35.00 41.70
CA SER A 87 -45.20 34.02 41.76
C SER A 87 -45.36 32.96 40.67
N ASP A 88 -44.24 32.43 40.19
CA ASP A 88 -44.23 31.33 39.23
C ASP A 88 -44.88 30.08 39.82
N ASN A 89 -45.82 29.46 39.10
CA ASN A 89 -46.41 28.19 39.53
C ASN A 89 -45.41 27.02 39.43
N ALA A 90 -45.52 26.06 40.33
CA ALA A 90 -44.90 24.74 40.18
C ALA A 90 -45.79 23.81 39.34
N ALA A 91 -45.24 22.70 38.86
CA ALA A 91 -46.01 21.71 38.09
C ALA A 91 -47.08 21.02 38.94
N GLY A 92 -48.30 20.87 38.39
CA GLY A 92 -49.40 20.10 38.97
C GLY A 92 -50.22 20.83 40.04
N GLY A 93 -51.55 20.65 40.00
CA GLY A 93 -52.44 21.04 41.10
C GLY A 93 -52.61 22.55 41.33
N VAL A 94 -52.60 23.36 40.27
CA VAL A 94 -52.83 24.82 40.37
C VAL A 94 -54.33 25.11 40.53
N THR A 95 -54.70 25.95 41.50
CA THR A 95 -56.10 26.31 41.78
C THR A 95 -56.30 27.82 41.90
N LEU A 96 -57.51 28.28 41.60
CA LEU A 96 -58.00 29.64 41.85
C LEU A 96 -59.23 29.59 42.75
N ASN A 97 -59.21 30.38 43.82
CA ASN A 97 -60.39 30.71 44.63
C ASN A 97 -60.70 32.20 44.45
N ALA A 98 -61.69 32.47 43.59
CA ALA A 98 -62.20 33.82 43.35
C ALA A 98 -63.42 34.11 44.25
N ASN A 99 -63.44 35.27 44.89
CA ASN A 99 -64.51 35.76 45.78
C ASN A 99 -64.84 34.84 46.98
N GLY A 100 -63.92 33.95 47.37
CA GLY A 100 -64.14 33.03 48.49
C GLY A 100 -65.16 31.91 48.19
N LEU A 101 -65.48 31.65 46.92
CA LEU A 101 -66.47 30.64 46.49
C LEU A 101 -65.93 29.20 46.50
N GLY A 102 -64.65 29.02 46.83
CA GLY A 102 -63.97 27.73 46.90
C GLY A 102 -63.00 27.50 45.75
N ASN A 103 -62.07 26.56 45.94
CA ASN A 103 -60.99 26.33 44.98
C ASN A 103 -61.49 25.59 43.74
N LYS A 104 -61.15 26.10 42.56
CA LYS A 104 -61.32 25.43 41.27
C LYS A 104 -59.97 25.30 40.58
N ALA A 105 -59.76 24.20 39.86
CA ALA A 105 -58.50 23.97 39.15
C ALA A 105 -58.28 25.05 38.08
N ILE A 106 -57.02 25.43 37.85
CA ILE A 106 -56.59 26.12 36.64
C ILE A 106 -56.05 25.06 35.68
N ARG A 107 -56.47 25.11 34.43
CA ARG A 107 -56.18 24.11 33.39
C ARG A 107 -55.69 24.82 32.14
N ILE A 108 -54.94 24.10 31.31
CA ILE A 108 -54.52 24.56 29.98
C ILE A 108 -54.95 23.54 28.92
N MET A 109 -55.08 23.99 27.68
CA MET A 109 -55.23 23.10 26.54
C MET A 109 -53.85 22.77 25.95
N ALA A 110 -53.47 21.50 26.01
CA ALA A 110 -52.33 20.96 25.27
C ALA A 110 -52.81 20.19 24.03
N ALA A 111 -51.90 19.78 23.15
CA ALA A 111 -52.23 18.95 21.99
C ALA A 111 -52.91 17.62 22.37
N SER A 112 -52.64 17.10 23.58
CA SER A 112 -53.25 15.89 24.14
C SER A 112 -54.59 16.14 24.85
N GLY A 113 -55.11 17.37 24.84
CA GLY A 113 -56.32 17.77 25.55
C GLY A 113 -56.05 18.57 26.82
N GLU A 114 -57.05 18.62 27.70
CA GLU A 114 -57.00 19.40 28.94
C GLU A 114 -56.01 18.81 29.95
N THR A 115 -55.06 19.61 30.42
CA THR A 115 -54.03 19.19 31.39
C THR A 115 -53.78 20.27 32.45
N ASP A 116 -53.11 19.88 33.53
CA ASP A 116 -52.57 20.83 34.50
C ASP A 116 -51.52 21.75 33.83
N PRO A 117 -51.43 23.02 34.24
CA PRO A 117 -50.37 23.92 33.80
C PRO A 117 -48.98 23.35 34.17
N PRO A 118 -48.00 23.33 33.25
CA PRO A 118 -46.62 23.00 33.59
C PRO A 118 -46.03 24.08 34.51
N ALA A 119 -44.89 23.78 35.14
CA ALA A 119 -44.17 24.75 35.94
C ALA A 119 -43.85 26.01 35.12
N GLY A 120 -44.12 27.18 35.67
CA GLY A 120 -43.87 28.48 35.03
C GLY A 120 -44.89 28.90 33.96
N ALA A 121 -45.97 28.14 33.72
CA ALA A 121 -47.05 28.53 32.80
C ALA A 121 -47.77 29.82 33.23
N LEU A 122 -47.87 30.04 34.54
CA LEU A 122 -48.24 31.29 35.19
C LEU A 122 -46.94 31.90 35.73
N LYS A 123 -46.48 32.97 35.08
CA LYS A 123 -45.20 33.62 35.40
C LYS A 123 -45.42 34.88 36.24
N ALA A 124 -44.61 35.08 37.27
CA ALA A 124 -44.60 36.27 38.10
C ALA A 124 -44.52 37.54 37.23
N GLY A 125 -45.42 38.49 37.49
CA GLY A 125 -45.50 39.75 36.74
C GLY A 125 -46.23 39.66 35.39
N CYS A 126 -46.65 38.47 34.93
CA CYS A 126 -47.49 38.34 33.74
C CYS A 126 -48.98 38.49 34.08
N ILE A 127 -49.77 38.79 33.04
CA ILE A 127 -51.24 38.79 33.12
C ILE A 127 -51.74 37.42 32.66
N ALA A 128 -52.53 36.75 33.50
CA ALA A 128 -53.18 35.49 33.19
C ALA A 128 -54.66 35.72 32.89
N ASN A 129 -55.08 35.40 31.66
CA ASN A 129 -56.45 35.48 31.22
C ASN A 129 -57.12 34.13 31.42
N LEU A 130 -58.10 34.10 32.32
CA LEU A 130 -58.81 32.90 32.72
C LEU A 130 -60.27 32.99 32.30
N CYS A 131 -60.81 31.90 31.73
CA CYS A 131 -62.25 31.75 31.55
C CYS A 131 -62.78 30.53 32.30
N TYR A 132 -63.90 30.67 32.99
CA TYR A 132 -64.52 29.56 33.69
C TYR A 132 -65.44 28.76 32.76
N GLY A 133 -65.37 27.44 32.87
CA GLY A 133 -66.28 26.51 32.22
C GLY A 133 -66.66 25.36 33.13
N THR A 134 -67.95 25.01 33.18
CA THR A 134 -68.48 23.90 33.96
C THR A 134 -68.14 22.53 33.37
N SER A 135 -67.86 22.47 32.06
CA SER A 135 -67.47 21.24 31.35
C SER A 135 -66.01 20.85 31.54
N PHE A 136 -65.16 21.79 31.96
CA PHE A 136 -63.74 21.53 32.17
C PHE A 136 -63.48 20.67 33.41
N ASN A 137 -62.30 20.05 33.45
CA ASN A 137 -61.83 19.14 34.49
C ASN A 137 -62.83 17.99 34.70
N SER A 138 -63.16 17.29 33.61
CA SER A 138 -64.12 16.18 33.60
C SER A 138 -65.48 16.58 34.21
N ALA A 139 -65.99 17.74 33.82
CA ALA A 139 -67.24 18.34 34.32
C ALA A 139 -67.26 18.70 35.82
N ALA A 140 -66.10 18.78 36.49
CA ALA A 140 -65.99 19.32 37.85
C ALA A 140 -66.02 20.87 37.88
N GLY A 141 -65.86 21.51 36.72
CA GLY A 141 -65.71 22.95 36.55
C GLY A 141 -64.30 23.42 36.85
N ALA A 142 -63.72 24.24 35.97
CA ALA A 142 -62.37 24.76 36.11
C ALA A 142 -62.18 26.09 35.38
N TRP A 143 -61.07 26.76 35.70
CA TRP A 143 -60.59 27.93 35.00
C TRP A 143 -59.62 27.51 33.89
N MET A 144 -59.92 27.85 32.65
CA MET A 144 -59.01 27.65 31.53
C MET A 144 -58.09 28.86 31.38
N LEU A 145 -56.78 28.63 31.43
CA LEU A 145 -55.76 29.62 31.12
C LEU A 145 -55.57 29.70 29.61
N ILE A 146 -55.91 30.86 29.05
CA ILE A 146 -55.95 31.11 27.60
C ILE A 146 -54.55 31.46 27.06
N ASN A 147 -53.73 32.12 27.89
CA ASN A 147 -52.42 32.62 27.51
C ASN A 147 -51.31 32.05 28.42
N PRO A 148 -51.11 30.72 28.47
CA PRO A 148 -49.99 30.16 29.21
C PRO A 148 -48.67 30.69 28.64
N VAL A 149 -47.71 30.99 29.51
CA VAL A 149 -46.35 31.32 29.07
C VAL A 149 -45.74 30.06 28.44
N VAL A 150 -45.34 30.19 27.18
CA VAL A 150 -44.65 29.12 26.44
C VAL A 150 -43.16 29.40 26.46
N ASP A 151 -42.37 28.42 26.88
CA ASP A 151 -40.91 28.49 26.79
C ASP A 151 -40.46 28.23 25.34
N VAL A 152 -40.42 29.30 24.53
CA VAL A 152 -40.19 29.25 23.07
C VAL A 152 -38.89 28.51 22.67
N PRO A 153 -37.75 28.67 23.37
CA PRO A 153 -36.51 27.97 23.03
C PRO A 153 -36.58 26.43 23.18
N ASN A 154 -37.51 25.92 24.01
CA ASN A 154 -37.64 24.49 24.32
C ASN A 154 -38.80 23.81 23.59
N LEU A 155 -39.51 24.52 22.68
CA LEU A 155 -40.60 23.93 21.89
C LEU A 155 -40.12 22.80 20.96
N VAL A 156 -38.81 22.73 20.72
CA VAL A 156 -38.19 21.76 19.81
C VAL A 156 -37.27 20.84 20.61
N THR A 157 -37.86 19.86 21.28
CA THR A 157 -37.09 18.74 21.84
C THR A 157 -36.85 17.73 20.72
N LEU A 158 -35.61 17.65 20.21
CA LEU A 158 -35.24 16.77 19.10
C LEU A 158 -34.87 15.38 19.61
N SER A 159 -35.87 14.50 19.77
CA SER A 159 -35.67 13.14 20.29
C SER A 159 -35.50 12.06 19.20
N SER A 160 -35.47 12.43 17.93
CA SER A 160 -35.36 11.51 16.79
C SER A 160 -34.63 12.15 15.59
N THR A 161 -34.45 11.37 14.51
CA THR A 161 -33.86 11.83 13.25
C THR A 161 -34.60 13.04 12.71
N GLN A 162 -33.88 14.15 12.54
CA GLN A 162 -34.42 15.40 12.02
C GLN A 162 -34.12 15.56 10.53
N THR A 163 -35.17 15.80 9.74
CA THR A 163 -35.04 16.18 8.33
C THR A 163 -35.17 17.69 8.21
N LEU A 164 -34.12 18.37 7.76
CA LEU A 164 -34.19 19.79 7.38
C LEU A 164 -34.67 19.90 5.93
N SER A 165 -35.96 20.12 5.75
CA SER A 165 -36.52 20.49 4.44
C SER A 165 -36.36 21.99 4.20
N ASN A 166 -35.97 22.40 2.99
CA ASN A 166 -35.94 23.79 2.54
C ASN A 166 -34.93 24.73 3.23
N LYS A 167 -33.82 24.18 3.73
CA LYS A 167 -32.68 24.96 4.25
C LYS A 167 -31.41 24.56 3.50
N THR A 168 -30.72 25.52 2.90
CA THR A 168 -29.38 25.32 2.34
C THR A 168 -28.35 25.50 3.44
N LEU A 169 -27.63 24.44 3.78
CA LEU A 169 -26.44 24.54 4.64
C LEU A 169 -25.24 24.75 3.72
N ALA A 170 -24.82 26.00 3.53
CA ALA A 170 -23.60 26.31 2.81
C ALA A 170 -22.39 26.01 3.73
N SER A 171 -21.62 24.98 3.42
CA SER A 171 -20.39 24.57 4.14
C SER A 171 -20.57 24.43 5.67
N PRO A 172 -21.50 23.58 6.15
CA PRO A 172 -21.69 23.38 7.58
C PRO A 172 -20.42 22.79 8.24
N ALA A 173 -20.03 23.34 9.39
CA ALA A 173 -18.99 22.75 10.22
C ALA A 173 -19.58 21.57 11.02
N MET A 174 -19.11 20.35 10.74
CA MET A 174 -19.48 19.15 11.49
C MET A 174 -18.43 18.88 12.58
N THR A 175 -18.87 18.51 13.79
CA THR A 175 -17.99 18.14 14.92
C THR A 175 -18.24 16.69 15.36
N GLY A 176 -17.25 16.02 15.94
CA GLY A 176 -17.37 14.62 16.38
C GLY A 176 -17.03 13.62 15.26
N ASN A 177 -17.80 12.52 15.15
CA ASN A 177 -17.62 11.48 14.13
C ASN A 177 -18.86 11.37 13.21
N PRO A 178 -19.04 12.28 12.24
CA PRO A 178 -20.18 12.24 11.33
C PRO A 178 -20.15 10.95 10.48
N THR A 179 -21.29 10.26 10.40
CA THR A 179 -21.45 9.03 9.60
C THR A 179 -22.21 9.34 8.31
N ALA A 180 -21.81 8.72 7.20
CA ALA A 180 -22.51 8.77 5.92
C ALA A 180 -22.58 7.36 5.31
N PRO A 181 -23.49 7.08 4.35
CA PRO A 181 -23.49 5.83 3.61
C PRO A 181 -22.17 5.60 2.85
N THR A 182 -21.66 4.37 2.87
CA THR A 182 -20.44 4.02 2.12
C THR A 182 -20.79 3.79 0.65
N ALA A 183 -20.25 4.64 -0.23
CA ALA A 183 -20.37 4.51 -1.68
C ALA A 183 -19.71 3.22 -2.20
N ALA A 184 -20.14 2.78 -3.38
CA ALA A 184 -19.53 1.65 -4.07
C ALA A 184 -18.14 2.02 -4.63
N PRO A 185 -17.20 1.07 -4.79
CA PRO A 185 -15.92 1.36 -5.43
C PRO A 185 -16.08 1.93 -6.85
N GLY A 186 -15.29 2.96 -7.18
CA GLY A 186 -15.31 3.61 -8.51
C GLY A 186 -16.37 4.70 -8.68
N ASP A 187 -17.15 5.00 -7.64
CA ASP A 187 -18.08 6.14 -7.63
C ASP A 187 -17.32 7.48 -7.76
N ASN A 188 -17.83 8.38 -8.60
CA ASN A 188 -17.17 9.62 -9.02
C ASN A 188 -18.09 10.84 -8.98
N ASP A 189 -19.13 10.78 -8.16
CA ASP A 189 -20.08 11.86 -7.97
C ASP A 189 -19.60 12.91 -6.93
N THR A 190 -20.53 13.71 -6.39
CA THR A 190 -20.26 14.77 -5.41
C THR A 190 -20.59 14.35 -3.96
N SER A 191 -20.77 13.06 -3.71
CA SER A 191 -21.07 12.50 -2.40
C SER A 191 -19.86 12.58 -1.44
N VAL A 192 -20.14 12.53 -0.13
CA VAL A 192 -19.10 12.53 0.90
C VAL A 192 -18.40 11.15 0.92
N ALA A 193 -17.07 11.14 0.80
CA ALA A 193 -16.27 9.92 0.94
C ALA A 193 -16.17 9.49 2.42
N THR A 194 -16.65 8.29 2.76
CA THR A 194 -16.52 7.73 4.11
C THR A 194 -15.13 7.16 4.34
N THR A 195 -14.74 6.99 5.62
CA THR A 195 -13.47 6.33 5.98
C THR A 195 -13.39 4.89 5.46
N ALA A 196 -14.51 4.17 5.40
CA ALA A 196 -14.58 2.83 4.82
C ALA A 196 -14.32 2.83 3.31
N PHE A 197 -14.89 3.79 2.57
CA PHE A 197 -14.62 3.96 1.14
C PHE A 197 -13.13 4.26 0.87
N VAL A 198 -12.55 5.20 1.63
CA VAL A 198 -11.13 5.57 1.52
C VAL A 198 -10.22 4.39 1.84
N ALA A 199 -10.52 3.63 2.91
CA ALA A 199 -9.75 2.43 3.24
C ALA A 199 -9.82 1.37 2.13
N ALA A 200 -11.01 1.13 1.56
CA ALA A 200 -11.19 0.20 0.45
C ALA A 200 -10.46 0.66 -0.84
N ALA A 201 -10.43 1.97 -1.12
CA ALA A 201 -9.74 2.53 -2.27
C ALA A 201 -8.21 2.50 -2.13
N ILE A 202 -7.68 2.66 -0.92
CA ILE A 202 -6.24 2.68 -0.64
C ILE A 202 -5.68 1.28 -0.40
N SER A 203 -6.47 0.32 0.09
CA SER A 203 -5.99 -1.04 0.38
C SER A 203 -5.25 -1.72 -0.80
N PRO A 204 -5.67 -1.59 -2.07
CA PRO A 204 -4.92 -2.13 -3.21
C PRO A 204 -3.58 -1.41 -3.47
N LEU A 205 -3.47 -0.15 -3.07
CA LEU A 205 -2.24 0.65 -3.17
C LEU A 205 -1.28 0.32 -2.02
N ALA A 206 -1.78 0.03 -0.82
CA ALA A 206 -0.94 -0.37 0.32
C ALA A 206 -0.24 -1.72 0.08
N THR A 207 -0.77 -2.58 -0.79
CA THR A 207 -0.11 -3.81 -1.28
C THR A 207 0.88 -3.56 -2.42
N THR A 208 1.62 -2.44 -2.37
CA THR A 208 2.70 -2.06 -3.31
C THR A 208 3.86 -3.06 -3.42
N SER A 209 3.77 -4.24 -2.79
CA SER A 209 4.48 -5.43 -3.28
C SER A 209 4.26 -5.67 -4.78
N ALA A 210 3.11 -5.30 -5.37
CA ALA A 210 2.88 -5.45 -6.81
C ALA A 210 3.64 -4.43 -7.68
N LEU A 211 3.84 -3.20 -7.20
CA LEU A 211 4.70 -2.23 -7.89
C LEU A 211 6.18 -2.58 -7.72
N ASN A 212 6.56 -3.18 -6.58
CA ASN A 212 7.92 -3.64 -6.36
C ASN A 212 8.25 -4.93 -7.15
N THR A 213 7.35 -5.92 -7.22
CA THR A 213 7.63 -7.16 -7.98
C THR A 213 7.49 -6.96 -9.48
N GLY A 214 6.54 -6.14 -9.92
CA GLY A 214 6.33 -5.83 -11.33
C GLY A 214 7.40 -4.89 -11.89
N LEU A 215 7.78 -3.82 -11.18
CA LEU A 215 8.79 -2.89 -11.67
C LEU A 215 10.22 -3.36 -11.39
N ALA A 216 10.52 -4.02 -10.26
CA ALA A 216 11.83 -4.65 -10.08
C ALA A 216 12.02 -5.81 -11.06
N GLY A 217 10.96 -6.59 -11.35
CA GLY A 217 11.00 -7.61 -12.40
C GLY A 217 11.16 -7.00 -13.79
N LYS A 218 10.40 -5.96 -14.12
CA LYS A 218 10.40 -5.37 -15.48
C LYS A 218 11.59 -4.46 -15.79
N LEU A 219 12.17 -3.83 -14.76
CA LEU A 219 13.44 -3.09 -14.83
C LEU A 219 14.65 -4.02 -14.70
N ALA A 220 14.48 -5.22 -14.12
CA ALA A 220 15.45 -6.31 -14.24
C ALA A 220 15.41 -6.98 -15.62
N THR A 221 14.24 -7.07 -16.27
CA THR A 221 14.13 -7.67 -17.62
C THR A 221 14.61 -6.77 -18.77
N THR A 222 15.03 -5.53 -18.49
CA THR A 222 15.74 -4.69 -19.47
C THR A 222 17.25 -4.65 -19.25
N SER A 223 17.79 -5.47 -18.33
CA SER A 223 19.24 -5.62 -18.25
C SER A 223 19.74 -6.36 -19.50
N ALA A 224 20.70 -5.73 -20.17
CA ALA A 224 21.58 -6.27 -21.20
C ALA A 224 21.91 -7.78 -21.03
N PRO A 225 22.24 -8.51 -22.12
CA PRO A 225 22.34 -9.97 -22.15
C PRO A 225 22.96 -10.61 -20.90
N THR A 226 22.26 -11.64 -20.41
CA THR A 226 22.49 -12.53 -19.26
C THR A 226 23.75 -13.40 -19.37
N ASN A 227 24.82 -12.87 -19.97
CA ASN A 227 26.09 -13.57 -20.09
C ASN A 227 27.18 -12.76 -19.39
N ALA A 228 27.45 -13.15 -18.13
CA ALA A 228 28.74 -13.01 -17.46
C ALA A 228 29.50 -11.69 -17.69
N SER A 229 28.84 -10.55 -17.50
CA SER A 229 29.52 -9.26 -17.51
C SER A 229 30.60 -9.24 -16.43
N ARG A 230 31.85 -9.00 -16.85
CA ARG A 230 33.04 -9.07 -16.02
C ARG A 230 33.95 -7.88 -16.32
N LYS A 231 34.57 -7.34 -15.28
CA LYS A 231 35.55 -6.26 -15.38
C LYS A 231 36.82 -6.68 -14.68
N ASN A 232 37.92 -6.70 -15.43
CA ASN A 232 39.25 -7.07 -14.93
C ASN A 232 39.27 -8.47 -14.27
N LEU A 233 38.55 -9.45 -14.85
CA LEU A 233 38.58 -10.82 -14.34
C LEU A 233 39.98 -11.39 -14.55
N LYS A 234 40.55 -11.91 -13.47
CA LYS A 234 41.83 -12.62 -13.47
C LYS A 234 41.71 -13.89 -12.64
N ILE A 235 42.20 -14.99 -13.19
CA ILE A 235 42.26 -16.29 -12.49
C ILE A 235 43.71 -16.79 -12.53
N VAL A 236 44.22 -17.22 -11.39
CA VAL A 236 45.57 -17.75 -11.26
C VAL A 236 45.54 -19.04 -10.45
N THR A 237 46.14 -20.10 -10.97
CA THR A 237 46.48 -21.27 -10.16
C THR A 237 47.62 -20.90 -9.22
N SER A 238 47.34 -20.83 -7.92
CA SER A 238 48.29 -20.34 -6.90
C SER A 238 49.14 -21.46 -6.31
N SER A 239 48.66 -22.70 -6.34
CA SER A 239 49.41 -23.89 -5.93
C SER A 239 48.93 -25.12 -6.72
N VAL A 240 49.58 -26.26 -6.50
CA VAL A 240 49.14 -27.54 -7.10
C VAL A 240 47.75 -28.01 -6.64
N THR A 241 47.15 -27.38 -5.63
CA THR A 241 45.83 -27.73 -5.07
C THR A 241 44.92 -26.53 -4.85
N ALA A 242 45.30 -25.32 -5.28
CA ALA A 242 44.49 -24.12 -5.09
C ALA A 242 44.64 -23.11 -6.22
N GLY A 243 43.61 -22.29 -6.40
CA GLY A 243 43.59 -21.16 -7.31
C GLY A 243 42.84 -19.98 -6.72
N THR A 244 43.06 -18.80 -7.30
CA THR A 244 42.44 -17.53 -6.88
C THR A 244 41.77 -16.86 -8.06
N ILE A 245 40.57 -16.35 -7.83
CA ILE A 245 39.72 -15.63 -8.78
C ILE A 245 39.54 -14.21 -8.25
N THR A 246 39.94 -13.22 -9.03
CA THR A 246 39.78 -11.80 -8.72
C THR A 246 39.05 -11.08 -9.85
N ALA A 247 38.18 -10.14 -9.52
CA ALA A 247 37.56 -9.24 -10.50
C ALA A 247 37.13 -7.94 -9.81
N ASP A 248 37.21 -6.81 -10.52
CA ASP A 248 36.63 -5.56 -10.00
C ASP A 248 35.12 -5.68 -9.91
N GLN A 249 34.52 -6.31 -10.92
CA GLN A 249 33.08 -6.58 -11.00
C GLN A 249 32.83 -7.90 -11.72
N LEU A 250 31.85 -8.65 -11.22
CA LEU A 250 31.34 -9.87 -11.85
C LEU A 250 29.82 -9.93 -11.66
N VAL A 251 29.09 -10.21 -12.73
CA VAL A 251 27.65 -10.47 -12.64
C VAL A 251 27.40 -11.97 -12.53
N LEU A 252 26.68 -12.36 -11.50
CA LEU A 252 26.18 -13.71 -11.22
C LEU A 252 24.67 -13.75 -11.45
N GLU A 253 24.11 -14.94 -11.63
CA GLU A 253 22.67 -15.10 -11.85
C GLU A 253 22.11 -16.23 -10.99
N ASP A 254 20.86 -16.06 -10.52
CA ASP A 254 20.13 -17.12 -9.86
C ASP A 254 19.44 -18.08 -10.85
N GLY A 255 18.77 -19.11 -10.32
CA GLY A 255 18.04 -20.08 -11.14
C GLY A 255 16.87 -19.51 -11.94
N SER A 256 16.46 -18.27 -11.67
CA SER A 256 15.41 -17.54 -12.40
C SER A 256 15.97 -16.49 -13.37
N GLY A 257 17.30 -16.39 -13.50
CA GLY A 257 17.98 -15.42 -14.36
C GLY A 257 18.06 -14.01 -13.77
N VAL A 258 17.85 -13.85 -12.46
CA VAL A 258 17.98 -12.55 -11.79
C VAL A 258 19.47 -12.25 -11.60
N PRO A 259 19.99 -11.11 -12.09
CA PRO A 259 21.40 -10.78 -11.96
C PRO A 259 21.75 -10.22 -10.58
N PHE A 260 22.92 -10.60 -10.06
CA PHE A 260 23.59 -10.01 -8.91
C PHE A 260 24.97 -9.53 -9.32
N ARG A 261 25.27 -8.24 -9.11
CA ARG A 261 26.60 -7.68 -9.37
C ARG A 261 27.48 -7.77 -8.12
N ALA A 262 28.42 -8.71 -8.11
CA ALA A 262 29.50 -8.72 -7.16
C ALA A 262 30.57 -7.67 -7.53
N THR A 263 31.11 -6.98 -6.53
CA THR A 263 32.19 -6.00 -6.67
C THR A 263 33.36 -6.38 -5.79
N SER A 264 34.59 -6.05 -6.18
CA SER A 264 35.81 -6.39 -5.42
C SER A 264 35.90 -7.89 -5.12
N VAL A 265 35.64 -8.71 -6.12
CA VAL A 265 35.70 -10.17 -6.00
C VAL A 265 37.16 -10.55 -5.77
N SER A 266 37.40 -11.28 -4.68
CA SER A 266 38.69 -11.88 -4.35
C SER A 266 38.44 -13.16 -3.57
N VAL A 267 38.29 -14.27 -4.28
CA VAL A 267 37.96 -15.58 -3.71
C VAL A 267 38.99 -16.62 -4.13
N SER A 268 39.22 -17.62 -3.29
CA SER A 268 40.12 -18.73 -3.58
C SER A 268 39.38 -20.06 -3.42
N TYR A 269 39.78 -21.04 -4.21
CA TYR A 269 39.32 -22.42 -4.06
C TYR A 269 40.48 -23.34 -3.69
N ALA A 270 40.18 -24.44 -3.00
CA ALA A 270 41.11 -25.51 -2.71
C ALA A 270 40.51 -26.88 -3.04
N THR A 271 41.27 -27.74 -3.70
CA THR A 271 40.80 -29.05 -4.19
C THR A 271 40.47 -30.04 -3.07
N GLY A 272 41.00 -29.82 -1.86
CA GLY A 272 40.70 -30.61 -0.67
C GLY A 272 39.49 -30.12 0.15
N THR A 273 38.85 -29.02 -0.26
CA THR A 273 37.64 -28.49 0.39
C THR A 273 36.39 -28.95 -0.37
N SER A 274 35.28 -29.22 0.32
CA SER A 274 33.98 -29.52 -0.28
C SER A 274 32.99 -28.39 -0.01
N GLY A 275 32.14 -28.08 -0.99
CA GLY A 275 31.22 -26.96 -0.97
C GLY A 275 31.90 -25.63 -1.32
N ALA A 276 31.47 -24.55 -0.67
CA ALA A 276 32.00 -23.21 -0.92
C ALA A 276 33.53 -23.16 -0.74
N ASN A 277 34.22 -22.48 -1.66
CA ASN A 277 35.68 -22.43 -1.79
C ASN A 277 36.34 -23.80 -2.05
N GLY A 278 35.59 -24.76 -2.58
CA GLY A 278 36.05 -26.11 -2.84
C GLY A 278 35.29 -26.77 -3.99
N LEU A 279 35.16 -28.10 -3.93
CA LEU A 279 34.46 -28.91 -4.91
C LEU A 279 32.95 -28.98 -4.64
N ASP A 280 32.13 -28.82 -5.67
CA ASP A 280 30.67 -28.77 -5.59
C ASP A 280 30.03 -30.05 -5.06
N THR A 281 30.55 -31.21 -5.45
CA THR A 281 30.10 -32.51 -4.96
C THR A 281 31.20 -33.57 -5.00
N GLY A 282 31.14 -34.54 -4.08
CA GLY A 282 32.07 -35.65 -4.03
C GLY A 282 33.50 -35.25 -3.66
N SER A 283 34.47 -35.90 -4.30
CA SER A 283 35.91 -35.70 -4.10
C SER A 283 36.61 -35.49 -5.43
N ILE A 284 37.69 -34.72 -5.44
CA ILE A 284 38.39 -34.40 -6.68
C ILE A 284 39.05 -35.66 -7.26
N THR A 285 38.95 -35.83 -8.58
CA THR A 285 39.50 -36.98 -9.30
C THR A 285 40.49 -36.52 -10.36
N ALA A 286 41.60 -37.25 -10.46
CA ALA A 286 42.67 -36.98 -11.41
C ALA A 286 42.19 -37.09 -12.87
N SER A 287 42.93 -36.43 -13.77
CA SER A 287 42.70 -36.41 -15.23
C SER A 287 41.39 -35.76 -15.69
N ASN A 288 40.87 -34.79 -14.93
CA ASN A 288 39.60 -34.11 -15.24
C ASN A 288 39.74 -32.60 -15.37
N TRP A 289 38.89 -32.02 -16.22
CA TRP A 289 38.64 -30.59 -16.23
C TRP A 289 37.59 -30.25 -15.17
N TYR A 290 37.91 -29.24 -14.36
CA TYR A 290 36.98 -28.62 -13.43
C TYR A 290 36.70 -27.20 -13.87
N TYR A 291 35.43 -26.86 -13.99
CA TYR A 291 34.97 -25.52 -14.26
C TYR A 291 34.99 -24.70 -12.99
N GLU A 292 35.51 -23.49 -13.09
CA GLU A 292 35.64 -22.54 -12.00
C GLU A 292 34.43 -21.62 -12.02
N TRP A 293 33.73 -21.58 -10.90
CA TRP A 293 32.54 -20.79 -10.68
C TRP A 293 32.75 -19.81 -9.54
N VAL A 294 32.07 -18.67 -9.61
CA VAL A 294 31.87 -17.76 -8.49
C VAL A 294 30.40 -17.86 -8.09
N ILE A 295 30.14 -17.99 -6.80
CA ILE A 295 28.81 -18.21 -6.23
C ILE A 295 28.49 -17.19 -5.13
N TYR A 296 27.21 -16.89 -4.93
CA TYR A 296 26.75 -15.96 -3.90
C TYR A 296 25.45 -16.42 -3.22
N ASN A 297 25.35 -16.22 -1.91
CA ASN A 297 24.22 -16.68 -1.07
C ASN A 297 23.37 -15.54 -0.48
N GLY A 298 23.53 -14.29 -0.96
CA GLY A 298 22.89 -13.12 -0.35
C GLY A 298 23.74 -12.41 0.70
N THR A 299 24.90 -12.96 1.08
CA THR A 299 25.82 -12.33 2.04
C THR A 299 27.29 -12.48 1.65
N THR A 300 27.70 -13.66 1.18
CA THR A 300 29.11 -14.00 0.94
C THR A 300 29.31 -14.48 -0.49
N VAL A 301 30.37 -13.98 -1.13
CA VAL A 301 30.85 -14.46 -2.44
C VAL A 301 31.91 -15.54 -2.18
N ALA A 302 31.84 -16.66 -2.89
CA ALA A 302 32.78 -17.76 -2.77
C ALA A 302 33.15 -18.33 -4.15
N ALA A 303 34.25 -19.09 -4.21
CA ALA A 303 34.59 -19.88 -5.39
C ALA A 303 33.94 -21.27 -5.32
N LEU A 304 33.79 -21.94 -6.46
CA LEU A 304 33.33 -23.33 -6.53
C LEU A 304 33.97 -24.02 -7.75
N LEU A 305 34.50 -25.22 -7.56
CA LEU A 305 34.94 -26.10 -8.63
C LEU A 305 33.84 -27.11 -8.94
N SER A 306 33.59 -27.38 -10.22
CA SER A 306 32.59 -28.36 -10.64
C SER A 306 33.00 -29.10 -11.90
N LEU A 307 32.61 -30.37 -12.04
CA LEU A 307 32.72 -31.09 -13.32
C LEU A 307 31.72 -30.56 -14.38
N SER A 308 30.71 -29.80 -13.96
CA SER A 308 29.66 -29.27 -14.84
C SER A 308 30.00 -27.87 -15.33
N SER A 309 29.95 -27.67 -16.66
CA SER A 309 30.14 -26.37 -17.31
C SER A 309 28.88 -25.51 -17.32
N THR A 310 27.73 -26.06 -16.93
CA THR A 310 26.43 -25.37 -17.02
C THR A 310 25.63 -25.40 -15.72
N ALA A 311 25.73 -26.49 -14.97
CA ALA A 311 24.91 -26.74 -13.79
C ALA A 311 25.75 -27.35 -12.65
N PRO A 312 26.56 -26.55 -11.94
CA PRO A 312 27.25 -27.00 -10.73
C PRO A 312 26.24 -27.31 -9.63
N THR A 313 26.57 -28.24 -8.74
CA THR A 313 25.76 -28.54 -7.55
C THR A 313 25.97 -27.44 -6.50
N MET A 314 24.96 -26.61 -6.26
CA MET A 314 25.13 -25.44 -5.39
C MET A 314 25.21 -25.83 -3.91
N PRO A 315 26.20 -25.32 -3.14
CA PRO A 315 26.21 -25.46 -1.69
C PRO A 315 24.98 -24.82 -1.05
N SER A 316 24.56 -25.31 0.13
CA SER A 316 23.38 -24.81 0.82
C SER A 316 23.39 -23.28 0.99
N GLY A 317 22.28 -22.64 0.64
CA GLY A 317 22.10 -21.19 0.70
C GLY A 317 22.64 -20.41 -0.50
N TYR A 318 23.54 -20.97 -1.31
CA TYR A 318 24.03 -20.28 -2.51
C TYR A 318 23.04 -20.43 -3.66
N THR A 319 22.54 -19.30 -4.17
CA THR A 319 21.52 -19.28 -5.22
C THR A 319 22.02 -18.64 -6.50
N PHE A 320 23.00 -17.75 -6.43
CA PHE A 320 23.59 -17.07 -7.58
C PHE A 320 24.90 -17.73 -8.01
N LYS A 321 25.17 -17.81 -9.31
CA LYS A 321 26.39 -18.40 -9.88
C LYS A 321 26.83 -17.73 -11.18
N ALA A 322 28.13 -17.76 -11.47
CA ALA A 322 28.71 -17.44 -12.77
C ALA A 322 29.91 -18.32 -13.07
N ARG A 323 29.99 -18.90 -14.27
CA ARG A 323 31.19 -19.62 -14.72
C ARG A 323 32.22 -18.60 -15.18
N VAL A 324 33.44 -18.73 -14.66
CA VAL A 324 34.53 -17.78 -14.94
C VAL A 324 35.72 -18.42 -15.63
N GLY A 325 35.86 -19.75 -15.60
CA GLY A 325 36.94 -20.43 -16.31
C GLY A 325 36.91 -21.95 -16.15
N ALA A 326 38.03 -22.58 -16.46
CA ALA A 326 38.27 -24.00 -16.21
C ALA A 326 39.73 -24.30 -15.88
N VAL A 327 39.99 -25.27 -15.02
CA VAL A 327 41.33 -25.74 -14.64
C VAL A 327 41.42 -27.25 -14.80
N TYR A 328 42.57 -27.74 -15.24
CA TYR A 328 42.80 -29.18 -15.38
C TYR A 328 43.48 -29.72 -14.13
N TYR A 329 42.95 -30.80 -13.58
CA TYR A 329 43.60 -31.58 -12.52
C TYR A 329 44.19 -32.83 -13.15
N ASP A 330 45.51 -32.92 -13.19
CA ASP A 330 46.21 -33.93 -13.99
C ASP A 330 46.24 -35.32 -13.36
N SER A 331 46.86 -36.27 -14.07
CA SER A 331 47.04 -37.65 -13.61
C SER A 331 47.93 -37.79 -12.38
N GLY A 332 48.76 -36.78 -12.08
CA GLY A 332 49.60 -36.68 -10.90
C GLY A 332 48.89 -36.03 -9.70
N ALA A 333 47.57 -35.80 -9.80
CA ALA A 333 46.75 -35.13 -8.79
C ALA A 333 47.25 -33.71 -8.48
N LYS A 334 47.63 -32.96 -9.53
CA LYS A 334 48.04 -31.55 -9.43
C LYS A 334 47.24 -30.70 -10.38
N LEU A 335 46.85 -29.51 -9.93
CA LEU A 335 46.29 -28.48 -10.80
C LEU A 335 47.35 -28.04 -11.80
N ARG A 336 46.93 -27.92 -13.06
CA ARG A 336 47.70 -27.26 -14.10
C ARG A 336 47.72 -25.76 -13.83
N PHE A 337 48.92 -25.19 -13.84
CA PHE A 337 49.11 -23.77 -13.64
C PHE A 337 48.66 -23.01 -14.87
N LYS A 338 47.80 -22.02 -14.63
CA LYS A 338 47.36 -21.09 -15.64
C LYS A 338 47.29 -19.68 -15.09
N ILE A 339 47.36 -18.71 -15.99
CA ILE A 339 46.91 -17.34 -15.76
C ILE A 339 45.85 -17.07 -16.82
N GLN A 340 44.69 -16.58 -16.40
CA GLN A 340 43.60 -16.19 -17.27
C GLN A 340 43.27 -14.73 -17.05
N TYR A 341 43.07 -14.01 -18.15
CA TYR A 341 42.47 -12.67 -18.17
C TYR A 341 41.20 -12.73 -19.00
N ASP A 342 40.08 -12.38 -18.38
CA ASP A 342 38.74 -12.54 -18.93
C ASP A 342 38.53 -13.95 -19.50
N ARG A 343 38.50 -14.11 -20.83
CA ARG A 343 38.26 -15.38 -21.51
C ARG A 343 39.53 -16.14 -21.88
N ARG A 344 40.68 -15.47 -21.90
CA ARG A 344 41.92 -16.01 -22.47
C ARG A 344 42.81 -16.56 -21.38
N ALA A 345 43.02 -17.88 -21.40
CA ALA A 345 43.84 -18.61 -20.45
C ALA A 345 45.17 -19.00 -21.07
N GLN A 346 46.28 -18.72 -20.39
CA GLN A 346 47.63 -19.16 -20.73
C GLN A 346 48.05 -20.25 -19.76
N ILE A 347 48.60 -21.34 -20.29
CA ILE A 347 49.26 -22.37 -19.48
C ILE A 347 50.61 -21.82 -19.03
N VAL A 348 50.89 -21.91 -17.74
CA VAL A 348 52.16 -21.47 -17.15
C VAL A 348 53.04 -22.69 -16.95
N VAL A 349 54.18 -22.69 -17.64
CA VAL A 349 55.20 -23.72 -17.50
C VAL A 349 56.10 -23.38 -16.30
N GLY A 350 56.43 -24.38 -15.49
CA GLY A 350 57.36 -24.25 -14.38
C GLY A 350 57.09 -25.26 -13.28
N THR A 351 56.01 -25.06 -12.51
CA THR A 351 55.63 -25.99 -11.43
C THR A 351 54.82 -27.17 -11.96
N ASN A 352 53.72 -26.91 -12.67
CA ASN A 352 52.92 -27.95 -13.31
C ASN A 352 52.14 -27.38 -14.51
N PRO A 353 52.45 -27.76 -15.76
CA PRO A 353 53.50 -28.70 -16.14
C PRO A 353 54.90 -28.07 -15.98
N THR A 354 55.93 -28.90 -15.83
CA THR A 354 57.33 -28.47 -15.79
C THR A 354 57.89 -28.13 -17.17
N THR A 355 57.27 -28.66 -18.22
CA THR A 355 57.58 -28.39 -19.63
C THR A 355 56.33 -27.92 -20.37
N THR A 356 56.49 -27.33 -21.55
CA THR A 356 55.34 -27.00 -22.41
C THR A 356 54.52 -28.26 -22.71
N LEU A 357 53.20 -28.14 -22.78
CA LEU A 357 52.35 -29.25 -23.16
C LEU A 357 52.52 -29.55 -24.64
N ILE A 358 53.06 -30.72 -24.94
CA ILE A 358 53.22 -31.21 -26.32
C ILE A 358 51.98 -32.02 -26.70
N ALA A 359 51.27 -31.56 -27.72
CA ALA A 359 50.09 -32.23 -28.27
C ALA A 359 50.48 -33.36 -29.24
N ALA A 360 51.50 -33.10 -30.07
CA ALA A 360 52.08 -34.07 -31.00
C ALA A 360 53.56 -33.73 -31.23
N SER A 361 54.36 -34.74 -31.54
CA SER A 361 55.79 -34.56 -31.84
C SER A 361 56.31 -35.65 -32.76
N GLY A 362 57.45 -35.36 -33.40
CA GLY A 362 58.14 -36.27 -34.27
C GLY A 362 57.53 -36.36 -35.67
N THR A 363 58.00 -37.34 -36.43
CA THR A 363 57.51 -37.59 -37.78
C THR A 363 56.14 -38.25 -37.71
N SER A 364 55.13 -37.60 -38.28
CA SER A 364 53.75 -38.11 -38.31
C SER A 364 53.02 -37.50 -39.50
N GLY A 365 52.29 -38.31 -40.26
CA GLY A 365 51.67 -37.86 -41.50
C GLY A 365 52.71 -37.42 -42.55
N SER A 366 52.28 -36.59 -43.51
CA SER A 366 53.14 -36.04 -44.56
C SER A 366 52.73 -34.61 -44.90
N PRO A 367 53.59 -33.60 -44.67
CA PRO A 367 53.28 -32.20 -44.97
C PRO A 367 53.26 -31.85 -46.47
N THR A 368 53.99 -32.60 -47.30
CA THR A 368 54.12 -32.32 -48.75
C THR A 368 53.13 -33.12 -49.59
N THR A 369 52.73 -34.30 -49.10
CA THR A 369 51.61 -35.09 -49.65
C THR A 369 50.59 -35.23 -48.51
N PRO A 370 49.69 -34.24 -48.32
CA PRO A 370 49.00 -33.98 -47.06
C PRO A 370 48.28 -35.22 -46.54
N THR A 371 48.89 -35.88 -45.57
CA THR A 371 48.26 -36.88 -44.71
C THR A 371 48.35 -36.39 -43.29
N TRP A 372 47.19 -36.23 -42.65
CA TRP A 372 47.05 -35.55 -41.37
C TRP A 372 46.91 -36.55 -40.23
N THR A 373 47.59 -36.27 -39.12
CA THR A 373 47.40 -37.00 -37.86
C THR A 373 46.42 -36.22 -36.98
N ALA A 374 45.32 -36.85 -36.57
CA ALA A 374 44.39 -36.25 -35.62
C ALA A 374 45.03 -36.22 -34.21
N VAL A 375 44.91 -35.07 -33.55
CA VAL A 375 45.45 -34.81 -32.21
C VAL A 375 44.29 -34.41 -31.31
N ALA A 376 43.93 -35.29 -30.37
CA ALA A 376 42.86 -35.05 -29.43
C ALA A 376 43.24 -33.94 -28.44
N VAL A 377 42.37 -32.95 -28.28
CA VAL A 377 42.66 -31.77 -27.44
C VAL A 377 42.04 -31.82 -26.04
N GLY A 378 41.22 -32.84 -25.74
CA GLY A 378 40.40 -32.88 -24.52
C GLY A 378 41.15 -32.87 -23.19
N THR A 379 42.42 -33.28 -23.14
CA THR A 379 43.28 -33.17 -21.94
C THR A 379 44.13 -31.89 -21.93
N LEU A 380 44.17 -31.18 -23.05
CA LEU A 380 45.00 -30.00 -23.29
C LEU A 380 44.22 -28.70 -23.08
N VAL A 381 42.94 -28.68 -23.48
CA VAL A 381 41.99 -27.56 -23.30
C VAL A 381 40.62 -28.10 -22.85
N PRO A 382 39.79 -27.29 -22.15
CA PRO A 382 38.46 -27.73 -21.71
C PRO A 382 37.52 -27.88 -22.91
N ALA A 383 36.45 -28.67 -22.75
CA ALA A 383 35.43 -28.84 -23.79
C ALA A 383 34.66 -27.54 -24.12
N THR A 384 34.73 -26.54 -23.25
CA THR A 384 34.14 -25.21 -23.46
C THR A 384 35.07 -24.24 -24.19
N ALA A 385 36.30 -24.64 -24.52
CA ALA A 385 37.21 -23.79 -25.27
C ALA A 385 36.65 -23.51 -26.67
N SER A 386 36.61 -22.25 -27.08
CA SER A 386 36.28 -21.84 -28.45
C SER A 386 37.53 -21.78 -29.34
N THR A 387 38.68 -21.43 -28.76
CA THR A 387 39.96 -21.38 -29.47
C THR A 387 41.05 -22.10 -28.69
N ILE A 388 42.00 -22.67 -29.44
CA ILE A 388 43.25 -23.22 -28.89
C ILE A 388 44.43 -22.41 -29.42
N ARG A 389 45.37 -22.10 -28.54
CA ARG A 389 46.60 -21.38 -28.88
C ARG A 389 47.75 -22.35 -28.89
N VAL A 390 48.48 -22.38 -30.00
CA VAL A 390 49.50 -23.38 -30.25
C VAL A 390 50.82 -22.76 -30.70
N ALA A 391 51.91 -23.46 -30.42
CA ALA A 391 53.23 -23.20 -31.00
C ALA A 391 53.65 -24.41 -31.82
N LEU A 392 53.94 -24.17 -33.10
CA LEU A 392 54.46 -25.18 -34.01
C LEU A 392 55.96 -24.96 -34.14
N SER A 393 56.75 -25.90 -33.64
CA SER A 393 58.21 -25.85 -33.70
C SER A 393 58.70 -26.87 -34.71
N GLY A 394 59.35 -26.40 -35.76
CA GLY A 394 60.01 -27.22 -36.76
C GLY A 394 61.51 -27.30 -36.54
N PHE A 395 62.07 -28.46 -36.83
CA PHE A 395 63.50 -28.72 -36.80
C PHE A 395 64.00 -29.26 -38.15
N SER A 396 65.18 -28.81 -38.59
CA SER A 396 65.93 -29.49 -39.63
C SER A 396 67.43 -29.44 -39.36
N SER A 397 68.09 -30.59 -39.56
CA SER A 397 69.55 -30.75 -39.62
C SER A 397 69.99 -31.30 -41.00
N GLY A 398 69.18 -31.04 -42.04
CA GLY A 398 69.35 -31.59 -43.39
C GLY A 398 68.47 -30.88 -44.43
N PRO A 399 67.72 -31.58 -45.31
CA PRO A 399 66.89 -30.94 -46.33
C PRO A 399 65.76 -30.09 -45.72
N THR A 400 65.15 -29.23 -46.54
CA THR A 400 64.01 -28.43 -46.11
C THR A 400 62.92 -29.32 -45.53
N THR A 401 62.57 -29.06 -44.27
CA THR A 401 61.49 -29.79 -43.61
C THR A 401 60.33 -28.86 -43.34
N TYR A 402 59.14 -29.35 -43.65
CA TYR A 402 57.88 -28.68 -43.37
C TYR A 402 57.20 -29.34 -42.18
N ILE A 403 56.54 -28.53 -41.38
CA ILE A 403 55.64 -28.96 -40.33
C ILE A 403 54.41 -28.08 -40.43
N ILE A 404 53.25 -28.70 -40.39
CA ILE A 404 51.97 -28.04 -40.61
C ILE A 404 50.96 -28.44 -39.53
N ALA A 405 50.10 -27.50 -39.18
CA ALA A 405 48.99 -27.72 -38.25
C ALA A 405 47.73 -27.01 -38.75
N ALA A 406 46.58 -27.59 -38.44
CA ALA A 406 45.29 -27.09 -38.91
C ALA A 406 44.13 -27.46 -37.95
N PRO A 407 43.01 -26.71 -37.95
CA PRO A 407 41.82 -27.06 -37.18
C PRO A 407 41.09 -28.31 -37.72
N ASN A 408 41.19 -28.58 -39.03
CA ASN A 408 40.63 -29.75 -39.70
C ASN A 408 41.62 -30.36 -40.71
N ASN A 409 41.27 -31.49 -41.32
CA ASN A 409 42.11 -32.21 -42.29
C ASN A 409 41.84 -31.87 -43.77
N SER A 410 41.07 -30.82 -44.06
CA SER A 410 40.72 -30.42 -45.43
C SER A 410 41.75 -29.49 -46.08
N TYR A 411 42.79 -29.09 -45.34
CA TYR A 411 43.87 -28.24 -45.84
C TYR A 411 44.88 -29.04 -46.68
N GLY A 412 45.43 -28.39 -47.69
CA GLY A 412 46.39 -28.97 -48.63
C GLY A 412 47.81 -29.05 -48.09
N ALA A 413 48.75 -29.34 -48.99
CA ALA A 413 50.17 -29.44 -48.68
C ALA A 413 50.77 -28.11 -48.19
N ALA A 414 51.90 -28.19 -47.50
CA ALA A 414 52.73 -27.06 -47.08
C ALA A 414 53.19 -26.14 -48.23
N THR A 415 53.15 -26.62 -49.47
CA THR A 415 53.53 -25.87 -50.69
C THR A 415 52.32 -25.50 -51.56
N SER A 416 51.10 -25.75 -51.08
CA SER A 416 49.86 -25.44 -51.81
C SER A 416 49.66 -23.92 -51.92
N SER A 417 49.46 -23.40 -53.14
CA SER A 417 49.13 -21.99 -53.35
C SER A 417 47.63 -21.70 -53.28
N SER A 418 46.78 -22.70 -53.48
CA SER A 418 45.32 -22.57 -53.51
C SER A 418 44.64 -22.97 -52.20
N ASN A 419 45.29 -23.81 -51.39
CA ASN A 419 44.77 -24.30 -50.11
C ASN A 419 45.93 -24.60 -49.13
N PRO A 420 46.75 -23.61 -48.75
CA PRO A 420 47.81 -23.78 -47.76
C PRO A 420 47.24 -24.04 -46.36
N PRO A 421 47.96 -24.78 -45.49
CA PRO A 421 47.57 -24.92 -44.10
C PRO A 421 47.70 -23.59 -43.34
N PRO A 422 46.84 -23.33 -42.35
CA PRO A 422 46.78 -22.04 -41.66
C PRO A 422 47.97 -21.80 -40.72
N LEU A 423 48.64 -22.86 -40.26
CA LEU A 423 49.88 -22.76 -39.49
C LEU A 423 50.94 -23.68 -40.07
N GLN A 424 52.09 -23.10 -40.37
CA GLN A 424 53.20 -23.82 -40.95
C GLN A 424 54.54 -23.26 -40.45
N ALA A 425 55.45 -24.17 -40.13
CA ALA A 425 56.87 -23.86 -39.99
C ALA A 425 57.63 -24.58 -41.11
N ALA A 426 58.51 -23.85 -41.79
CA ALA A 426 59.45 -24.42 -42.74
C ALA A 426 60.86 -24.11 -42.27
N VAL A 427 61.71 -25.12 -42.23
CA VAL A 427 63.13 -24.95 -41.90
C VAL A 427 63.93 -25.48 -43.08
N LYS A 428 64.56 -24.57 -43.83
CA LYS A 428 65.56 -24.90 -44.83
C LYS A 428 66.93 -24.82 -44.18
N ASN A 429 67.63 -25.94 -44.11
CA ASN A 429 69.05 -25.96 -43.81
C ASN A 429 69.80 -26.20 -45.13
N GLY A 430 70.83 -25.42 -45.39
CA GLY A 430 71.62 -25.43 -46.64
C GLY A 430 72.52 -26.66 -46.84
N GLY A 431 72.30 -27.74 -46.09
CA GLY A 431 73.13 -28.95 -46.11
C GLY A 431 74.22 -29.00 -45.05
N GLU A 432 74.19 -28.10 -44.07
CA GLU A 432 75.14 -28.06 -42.96
C GLU A 432 74.62 -28.89 -41.77
N ALA A 433 75.50 -29.56 -41.01
CA ALA A 433 75.13 -30.39 -39.86
C ALA A 433 74.71 -29.58 -38.60
N ILE A 434 74.13 -28.39 -38.78
CA ILE A 434 73.67 -27.50 -37.70
C ILE A 434 72.16 -27.64 -37.55
N GLY A 435 71.66 -28.01 -36.37
CA GLY A 435 70.23 -28.07 -36.12
C GLY A 435 69.60 -26.67 -36.04
N ILE A 436 68.65 -26.37 -36.93
CA ILE A 436 67.91 -25.09 -36.93
C ILE A 436 66.48 -25.33 -36.43
N TYR A 437 66.02 -24.49 -35.51
CA TYR A 437 64.64 -24.45 -35.06
C TYR A 437 63.92 -23.22 -35.62
N SER A 438 62.68 -23.41 -36.07
CA SER A 438 61.75 -22.32 -36.37
C SER A 438 60.47 -22.57 -35.59
N THR A 439 60.04 -21.60 -34.79
CA THR A 439 58.81 -21.69 -34.02
C THR A 439 57.86 -20.60 -34.46
N VAL A 440 56.67 -21.01 -34.90
CA VAL A 440 55.55 -20.11 -35.21
C VAL A 440 54.44 -20.33 -34.20
N GLN A 441 53.78 -19.27 -33.79
CA GLN A 441 52.61 -19.34 -32.91
C GLN A 441 51.36 -19.00 -33.72
N GLY A 442 50.27 -19.69 -33.40
CA GLY A 442 48.98 -19.48 -34.05
C GLY A 442 47.84 -19.86 -33.14
N GLU A 443 46.64 -19.54 -33.58
CA GLU A 443 45.41 -19.88 -32.89
C GLU A 443 44.45 -20.52 -33.88
N PHE A 444 43.69 -21.50 -33.39
CA PHE A 444 42.63 -22.14 -34.16
C PHE A 444 41.33 -22.02 -33.41
N PHE A 445 40.25 -21.71 -34.12
CA PHE A 445 38.93 -22.09 -33.64
C PHE A 445 38.84 -23.61 -33.59
N LEU A 446 38.29 -24.13 -32.51
CA LEU A 446 38.07 -25.56 -32.36
C LEU A 446 36.81 -25.96 -33.13
N GLU A 447 37.00 -26.59 -34.29
CA GLU A 447 35.91 -27.12 -35.12
C GLU A 447 35.45 -28.51 -34.67
N SER A 448 36.28 -29.21 -33.88
CA SER A 448 35.99 -30.53 -33.32
C SER A 448 36.81 -30.76 -32.04
N THR A 449 36.75 -31.98 -31.49
CA THR A 449 37.60 -32.41 -30.37
C THR A 449 39.05 -32.74 -30.77
N ASN A 450 39.40 -32.54 -32.04
CA ASN A 450 40.74 -32.74 -32.57
C ASN A 450 41.23 -31.50 -33.34
N ILE A 451 42.54 -31.32 -33.31
CA ILE A 451 43.28 -30.55 -34.32
C ILE A 451 44.17 -31.51 -35.11
N TYR A 452 44.79 -31.04 -36.19
CA TYR A 452 45.52 -31.89 -37.11
C TYR A 452 46.96 -31.45 -37.26
N TYR A 453 47.87 -32.42 -37.28
CA TYR A 453 49.31 -32.23 -37.35
C TYR A 453 49.93 -33.10 -38.45
N ALA A 454 50.91 -32.56 -39.17
CA ALA A 454 51.81 -33.35 -39.99
C ALA A 454 53.24 -32.81 -39.94
N SER A 455 54.23 -33.70 -39.90
CA SER A 455 55.65 -33.39 -39.84
C SER A 455 56.49 -34.47 -40.51
N ALA A 456 57.51 -34.04 -41.26
CA ALA A 456 58.54 -34.94 -41.80
C ALA A 456 59.81 -34.99 -40.94
N ALA A 457 59.89 -34.25 -39.82
CA ALA A 457 61.08 -34.19 -38.96
C ALA A 457 60.86 -34.81 -37.57
N PRO A 458 61.84 -35.59 -37.06
CA PRO A 458 61.72 -36.31 -35.79
C PRO A 458 61.83 -35.40 -34.55
N ALA A 459 62.45 -34.22 -34.64
CA ALA A 459 62.60 -33.29 -33.52
C ALA A 459 61.68 -32.06 -33.60
N SER A 460 60.53 -32.23 -34.27
CA SER A 460 59.50 -31.18 -34.37
C SER A 460 58.35 -31.45 -33.42
N ALA A 461 57.62 -30.41 -33.03
CA ALA A 461 56.53 -30.53 -32.07
C ALA A 461 55.43 -29.49 -32.28
N LEU A 462 54.19 -29.89 -31.96
CA LEU A 462 53.04 -29.02 -31.79
C LEU A 462 52.76 -28.92 -30.30
N ALA A 463 52.92 -27.72 -29.76
CA ALA A 463 52.72 -27.43 -28.34
C ALA A 463 51.46 -26.59 -28.12
N VAL A 464 50.80 -26.76 -26.97
CA VAL A 464 49.64 -25.95 -26.55
C VAL A 464 50.08 -24.92 -25.53
N LEU A 465 49.80 -23.65 -25.84
CA LEU A 465 50.15 -22.49 -25.01
C LEU A 465 48.98 -22.04 -24.13
N GLY A 466 47.75 -22.33 -24.53
CA GLY A 466 46.55 -21.90 -23.84
C GLY A 466 45.30 -22.02 -24.69
N TRP A 467 44.22 -21.38 -24.23
CA TRP A 467 42.92 -21.41 -24.91
C TRP A 467 42.14 -20.11 -24.65
N GLU A 468 41.08 -19.91 -25.41
CA GLU A 468 40.00 -18.98 -25.07
C GLU A 468 38.76 -19.79 -24.68
N ASP A 469 38.20 -19.49 -23.51
CA ASP A 469 37.00 -20.16 -22.99
C ASP A 469 35.74 -19.45 -23.51
N ASN A 470 34.72 -20.23 -23.88
CA ASN A 470 33.42 -19.73 -24.33
C ASN A 470 32.50 -19.48 -23.12
N ILE A 471 32.79 -18.40 -22.39
CA ILE A 471 32.11 -17.97 -21.14
C ILE A 471 31.33 -16.67 -21.30
#